data_AF-A0A7X4K8W2-F1
#
_entry.id   AF-A0A7X4K8W2-F1
#
_cell.length_a   1.000
_cell.length_b   1.000
_cell.length_c   1.000
_cell.angle_alpha   90.00
_cell.angle_beta   90.00
_cell.angle_gamma   90.00
#
_symmetry.space_group_name_H-M   'P 1'
#
loop_
_entity.id
_entity.type
_entity.pdbx_description
1 polymer ?
#
loop_
_entity_poly.entity_id
_entity_poly.type
_entity_poly.pdbx_seq_one_letter_code
_entity_poly.pdbx_strand_id
1 'polypeptide(L)' 'MQDRPPEGSLVRQRGDPNGQVMWVKSPALGEEHDWEGVRNGVYCEWVIDGEPRFEVFRPSDLVVVDAATVSDNQQ' A
#
# COMPACT_ATOMS: atom_id res chain seq x y z
N MET A 1 16.32 9.22 6.10
CA MET A 1 14.93 9.73 6.04
C MET A 1 14.10 8.62 5.42
N GLN A 2 13.12 8.09 6.14
CA GLN A 2 12.30 6.96 5.68
C GLN A 2 11.22 7.49 4.74
N ASP A 3 11.52 7.58 3.44
CA ASP A 3 10.55 7.97 2.39
C ASP A 3 9.57 6.84 2.02
N ARG A 4 9.65 5.69 2.72
CA ARG A 4 8.85 4.49 2.45
C ARG A 4 7.96 4.19 3.65
N PRO A 5 6.69 3.83 3.42
CA PRO A 5 5.83 3.29 4.46
C PRO A 5 6.49 2.06 5.12
N PRO A 6 6.47 1.92 6.45
CA PRO A 6 7.00 0.74 7.13
C PRO A 6 6.25 -0.53 6.73
N GLU A 7 6.94 -1.67 6.78
CA GLU A 7 6.28 -2.97 6.69
C GLU A 7 5.20 -3.12 7.76
N GLY A 8 4.07 -3.72 7.40
CA GLY A 8 2.92 -3.89 8.29
C GLY A 8 2.10 -2.62 8.51
N SER A 9 2.46 -1.48 7.92
CA SER A 9 1.60 -0.30 7.94
C SER A 9 0.39 -0.46 7.01
N LEU A 10 -0.70 0.22 7.37
CA LEU A 10 -1.84 0.42 6.49
C LEU A 10 -1.61 1.67 5.66
N VAL A 11 -1.82 1.56 4.35
CA VAL A 11 -1.66 2.66 3.40
C VAL A 11 -2.87 2.77 2.50
N ARG A 12 -2.97 3.92 1.85
CA ARG A 12 -3.91 4.17 0.76
C ARG A 12 -3.21 5.01 -0.30
N GLN A 13 -3.72 4.96 -1.53
CA GLN A 13 -3.22 5.82 -2.60
C GLN A 13 -3.43 7.31 -2.28
N ARG A 14 -2.38 8.09 -2.47
CA ARG A 14 -2.41 9.56 -2.33
C ARG A 14 -3.33 10.15 -3.38
N GLY A 15 -4.22 11.03 -2.97
CA GLY A 15 -5.20 11.67 -3.85
C GLY A 15 -6.53 10.94 -3.96
N ASP A 16 -6.63 9.72 -3.40
CA ASP A 16 -7.90 9.00 -3.30
C ASP A 16 -8.32 8.81 -1.83
N PRO A 17 -9.14 9.73 -1.27
CA PRO A 17 -9.59 9.66 0.11
C PRO A 17 -10.68 8.60 0.37
N ASN A 18 -11.17 7.90 -0.65
CA ASN A 18 -12.08 6.77 -0.50
C ASN A 18 -11.48 5.47 -1.07
N GLY A 19 -10.23 5.54 -1.51
CA GLY A 19 -9.51 4.43 -2.10
C GLY A 19 -9.31 3.28 -1.13
N GLN A 20 -8.97 2.14 -1.71
CA GLN A 20 -8.73 0.92 -0.97
C GLN A 20 -7.60 1.10 0.04
N VAL A 21 -7.84 0.62 1.26
CA VAL A 21 -6.81 0.50 2.29
C VAL A 21 -6.08 -0.82 2.10
N MET A 22 -4.74 -0.76 2.13
CA MET A 22 -3.85 -1.85 1.78
C MET A 22 -2.79 -2.04 2.85
N TRP A 23 -2.33 -3.28 3.04
CA TRP A 23 -1.22 -3.63 3.91
C TRP A 23 0.09 -3.57 3.15
N VAL A 24 1.09 -2.89 3.71
CA VAL A 24 2.45 -2.92 3.19
C VAL A 24 3.10 -4.25 3.57
N LYS A 25 3.34 -5.10 2.58
CA LYS A 25 3.98 -6.41 2.75
C LYS A 25 5.49 -6.36 2.52
N SER A 26 5.94 -5.45 1.65
CA SER A 26 7.36 -5.10 1.56
C SER A 26 7.53 -3.61 1.24
N PRO A 27 8.30 -2.86 2.05
CA PRO A 27 8.53 -1.45 1.82
C PRO A 27 9.45 -1.17 0.62
N ALA A 28 10.22 -2.17 0.17
CA ALA A 28 11.14 -2.07 -0.96
C ALA A 28 11.35 -3.45 -1.58
N LEU A 29 11.03 -3.60 -2.87
CA LEU A 29 11.23 -4.86 -3.58
C LEU A 29 12.68 -5.11 -4.04
N GLY A 30 13.54 -4.08 -4.05
CA GLY A 30 14.91 -4.16 -4.57
C GLY A 30 15.09 -3.38 -5.86
N GLU A 31 16.33 -2.95 -6.16
CA GLU A 31 16.62 -2.09 -7.32
C GLU A 31 16.53 -2.82 -8.67
N GLU A 32 16.61 -4.14 -8.65
CA GLU A 32 16.43 -5.02 -9.79
C GLU A 32 14.96 -5.25 -10.16
N HIS A 33 14.03 -4.92 -9.26
CA HIS A 33 12.60 -5.11 -9.49
C HIS A 33 11.99 -3.89 -10.18
N ASP A 34 11.53 -4.09 -11.42
CA ASP A 34 10.72 -3.14 -12.18
C ASP A 34 9.37 -3.79 -12.49
N TRP A 35 8.33 -3.31 -11.83
CA TRP A 35 6.96 -3.79 -12.02
C TRP A 35 6.14 -2.69 -12.69
N GLU A 36 5.75 -2.90 -13.94
CA GLU A 36 4.90 -1.96 -14.69
C GLU A 36 5.42 -0.50 -14.68
N GLY A 37 6.75 -0.30 -14.71
CA GLY A 37 7.38 1.01 -14.66
C GLY A 37 7.56 1.58 -13.25
N VAL A 38 7.37 0.76 -12.22
CA VAL A 38 7.66 1.04 -10.81
C VAL A 38 8.91 0.27 -10.40
N ARG A 39 10.04 0.95 -10.43
CA ARG A 39 11.32 0.41 -9.96
C ARG A 39 11.44 0.49 -8.44
N ASN A 40 11.82 -0.61 -7.80
CA ASN A 40 11.98 -0.74 -6.35
C ASN A 40 10.73 -0.24 -5.59
N GLY A 41 9.55 -0.67 -6.03
CA GLY A 41 8.28 -0.23 -5.47
C GLY A 41 7.98 -0.78 -4.07
N VAL A 42 6.83 -0.35 -3.54
CA VAL A 42 6.23 -0.84 -2.30
C VAL A 42 5.19 -1.89 -2.66
N TYR A 43 5.37 -3.12 -2.16
CA TYR A 43 4.43 -4.21 -2.39
C TYR A 43 3.30 -4.13 -1.36
N CYS A 44 2.08 -3.95 -1.86
CA CYS A 44 0.88 -3.78 -1.05
C CYS A 44 -0.14 -4.89 -1.36
N GLU A 45 -0.85 -5.36 -0.33
CA GLU A 45 -1.92 -6.36 -0.46
C GLU A 45 -3.21 -5.91 0.25
N TRP A 46 -4.35 -6.31 -0.28
CA TRP A 46 -5.66 -6.16 0.36
C TRP A 46 -6.58 -7.31 -0.05
N VAL A 47 -7.79 -7.34 0.50
CA VAL A 47 -8.78 -8.38 0.21
C VAL A 47 -10.02 -7.75 -0.41
N ILE A 48 -10.52 -8.32 -1.51
CA ILE A 48 -11.83 -7.99 -2.10
C ILE A 48 -12.63 -9.28 -2.20
N ASP A 49 -13.83 -9.33 -1.62
CA ASP A 49 -14.72 -10.50 -1.67
C ASP A 49 -14.06 -11.82 -1.21
N GLY A 50 -13.16 -11.73 -0.22
CA GLY A 50 -12.40 -12.86 0.30
C GLY A 50 -11.17 -13.25 -0.54
N GLU A 51 -10.97 -12.62 -1.69
CA GLU A 51 -9.84 -12.88 -2.59
C GLU A 51 -8.70 -11.87 -2.37
N PRO A 52 -7.44 -12.34 -2.22
CA PRO A 52 -6.30 -11.45 -2.09
C PRO A 52 -6.04 -10.71 -3.40
N ARG A 53 -5.74 -9.43 -3.28
CA ARG A 53 -5.30 -8.53 -4.35
C ARG A 53 -3.98 -7.90 -3.95
N PHE A 54 -3.18 -7.55 -4.94
CA PHE A 54 -1.90 -6.91 -4.73
C PHE A 54 -1.61 -5.87 -5.81
N GLU A 55 -0.79 -4.90 -5.46
CA GLU A 55 -0.26 -3.91 -6.41
C GLU A 55 1.07 -3.34 -5.88
N VAL A 56 1.91 -2.86 -6.80
CA VAL A 56 3.22 -2.28 -6.50
C VAL A 56 3.17 -0.78 -6.76
N PHE A 57 3.38 0.03 -5.73
CA PHE A 57 3.29 1.48 -5.80
C PHE A 57 4.65 2.16 -5.69
N ARG A 58 4.75 3.39 -6.22
CA ARG A 58 5.85 4.28 -5.82
C ARG A 58 5.63 4.73 -4.38
N PRO A 59 6.68 4.89 -3.56
CA PRO A 59 6.52 5.34 -2.18
C PRO A 59 5.80 6.70 -2.06
N SER A 60 6.02 7.61 -3.01
CA SER A 60 5.36 8.91 -3.09
C SER A 60 3.84 8.84 -3.26
N ASP A 61 3.36 7.75 -3.84
CA ASP A 61 1.95 7.58 -4.22
C ASP A 61 1.13 7.02 -3.06
N LEU A 62 1.74 6.79 -1.89
CA LEU A 62 1.10 6.24 -0.71
C LEU A 62 1.03 7.25 0.43
N VAL A 63 -0.02 7.12 1.24
CA VAL A 63 -0.16 7.76 2.54
C VAL A 63 -0.46 6.68 3.59
N VAL A 64 0.22 6.75 4.74
CA VAL A 64 -0.09 5.88 5.87
C VAL A 64 -1.41 6.32 6.48
N VAL A 65 -2.27 5.36 6.81
CA VAL A 65 -3.58 5.59 7.43
C VAL A 65 -3.64 4.91 8.79
N ASP A 66 -4.33 5.53 9.74
CA ASP A 66 -4.55 4.93 11.06
C ASP A 66 -5.60 3.83 10.99
N ALA A 67 -5.33 2.70 11.66
CA ALA A 67 -6.27 1.57 11.69
C ALA A 67 -7.63 1.95 12.30
N ALA A 68 -7.66 2.92 13.22
CA ALA A 68 -8.89 3.42 13.83
C ALA A 68 -9.86 4.06 12.81
N THR A 69 -9.34 4.62 11.70
CA THR A 69 -10.16 5.20 10.62
C THR A 69 -10.74 4.17 9.65
N VAL A 70 -10.29 2.91 9.71
CA VAL A 70 -10.66 1.85 8.74
C VAL A 70 -11.85 1.01 9.26
N SER A 71 -12.05 0.97 10.57
CA SER A 71 -13.08 0.15 11.23
C SER A 71 -14.53 0.60 11.01
N ASP A 72 -14.76 1.82 10.50
CA ASP A 72 -16.12 2.34 10.26
C ASP A 72 -16.73 1.94 8.90
N ASN A 73 -15.97 1.32 7.99
CA ASN A 73 -16.43 0.99 6.63
C ASN A 73 -16.46 -0.53 6.33
N GLN A 74 -16.54 -1.37 7.36
CA GLN A 74 -16.62 -2.84 7.23
C GLN A 74 -17.83 -3.45 7.96
N GLN A 75 -18.88 -2.66 8.25
CA GLN A 75 -20.15 -3.15 8.79
C GLN A 75 -21.24 -3.26 7.73
#